data_AF-A0A9E0I0A4-F1
#
_entry.id   AF-A0A9E0I0A4-F1
#
_cell.length_a   1.000
_cell.length_b   1.000
_cell.length_c   1.000
_cell.angle_alpha   90.00
_cell.angle_beta   90.00
_cell.angle_gamma   90.00
#
_symmetry.space_group_name_H-M   'P 1'
#
loop_
_entity.id
_entity.type
_entity.pdbx_description
1 polymer ?
#
loop_
_entity_poly.entity_id
_entity_poly.type
_entity_poly.pdbx_seq_one_letter_code
_entity_poly.pdbx_strand_id
1 'polypeptide(L)'
;MAKKSPPPSDENPPSKKKMSRKKKILLGVGGFIVLLVLIGLVPYMGTINYGICKVFVERMQPYPQSIKYTKVEEQGTEETGFFVTMYYKRTDAFGDESMNSIVCKIKKSEEGKLYLDAVDMNGKNRKYPQESPDYIKRFNVGIDAIIQNPPDLVLPYVPSEEIKDYKDIP
;
A
#
# COMPACT_ATOMS: atom_id res chain seq x y z
N MET A 1 6.32 84.73 26.41
CA MET A 1 5.53 83.71 25.67
C MET A 1 6.02 82.33 26.06
N ALA A 2 5.10 81.41 26.29
CA ALA A 2 5.25 80.22 27.13
C ALA A 2 6.23 79.15 26.59
N LYS A 3 6.95 78.51 27.52
CA LYS A 3 7.62 77.21 27.34
C LYS A 3 6.57 76.17 26.94
N LYS A 4 6.78 75.44 25.85
CA LYS A 4 6.04 74.23 25.52
C LYS A 4 6.99 73.04 25.62
N SER A 5 6.76 72.22 26.64
CA SER A 5 7.43 70.95 26.90
C SER A 5 7.10 69.91 25.81
N PRO A 6 7.96 68.91 25.57
CA PRO A 6 7.69 67.84 24.60
C PRO A 6 6.71 66.80 25.19
N PRO A 7 5.86 66.14 24.37
CA PRO A 7 5.13 64.97 24.82
C PRO A 7 6.07 63.74 24.84
N PRO A 8 6.02 62.89 25.89
CA PRO A 8 6.69 61.61 25.90
C PRO A 8 5.77 60.56 25.26
N SER A 9 6.28 59.77 24.32
CA SER A 9 5.68 58.47 24.02
C SER A 9 6.79 57.45 23.86
N ASP A 10 7.07 56.78 24.98
CA ASP A 10 7.82 55.54 25.06
C ASP A 10 7.13 54.48 24.18
N GLU A 11 7.54 54.38 22.92
CA GLU A 11 7.23 53.23 22.09
C GLU A 11 8.18 52.09 22.50
N ASN A 12 7.88 51.47 23.65
CA ASN A 12 8.55 50.26 24.06
C ASN A 12 8.38 49.21 22.95
N PRO A 13 9.46 48.60 22.42
CA PRO A 13 9.33 47.53 21.44
C PRO A 13 8.50 46.41 22.06
N PRO A 14 7.59 45.76 21.31
CA PRO A 14 6.69 44.76 21.86
C PRO A 14 7.51 43.66 22.54
N SER A 15 7.38 43.63 23.87
CA SER A 15 8.00 42.64 24.75
C SER A 15 7.70 41.24 24.22
N LYS A 16 8.71 40.59 23.64
CA LYS A 16 8.63 39.18 23.22
C LYS A 16 8.40 38.34 24.48
N LYS A 17 7.14 38.05 24.77
CA LYS A 17 6.70 37.18 25.88
C LYS A 17 7.49 35.86 25.81
N LYS A 18 8.48 35.70 26.69
CA LYS A 18 9.24 34.44 26.83
C LYS A 18 8.27 33.34 27.24
N MET A 19 7.96 32.44 26.32
CA MET A 19 7.14 31.26 26.59
C MET A 19 7.77 30.45 27.73
N SER A 20 6.98 30.13 28.77
CA SER A 20 7.46 29.36 29.91
C SER A 20 7.91 27.96 29.48
N ARG A 21 8.91 27.41 30.18
CA ARG A 21 9.49 26.08 29.89
C ARG A 21 8.41 24.98 29.80
N LYS A 22 7.35 25.09 30.61
CA LYS A 22 6.19 24.17 30.61
C LYS A 22 5.40 24.23 29.29
N LYS A 23 5.18 25.43 28.73
CA LYS A 23 4.49 25.59 27.43
C LYS A 23 5.30 25.03 26.27
N LYS A 24 6.64 25.10 26.32
CA LYS A 24 7.53 24.49 25.30
C LYS A 24 7.50 22.96 25.36
N ILE A 25 7.51 22.37 26.56
CA ILE A 25 7.39 20.92 26.73
C ILE A 25 6.02 20.43 26.26
N LEU A 26 4.93 21.13 26.60
CA LEU A 26 3.58 20.76 26.16
C LEU A 26 3.44 20.82 24.63
N LEU A 27 4.00 21.85 23.99
CA LEU A 27 4.04 21.96 22.52
C LEU A 27 4.92 20.87 21.89
N GLY A 28 6.03 20.50 22.52
CA GLY A 28 6.90 19.41 22.05
C GLY A 28 6.22 18.05 22.13
N VAL A 29 5.56 17.74 23.26
CA VAL A 29 4.80 16.50 23.45
C VAL A 29 3.60 16.44 22.52
N GLY A 30 2.85 17.56 22.40
CA GLY A 30 1.72 17.65 21.46
C GLY A 30 2.16 17.43 20.01
N GLY A 31 3.26 18.05 19.59
CA GLY A 31 3.83 17.84 18.27
C GLY A 31 4.28 16.39 18.02
N PHE A 32 4.88 15.74 19.02
CA PHE A 32 5.30 14.35 18.92
C PHE A 32 4.11 13.38 18.81
N ILE A 33 3.03 13.60 19.56
CA ILE A 33 1.82 12.78 19.46
C ILE A 33 1.17 12.93 18.08
N VAL A 34 1.06 14.15 17.56
CA VAL A 34 0.54 14.39 16.20
C VAL A 34 1.40 13.69 15.15
N LEU A 35 2.73 13.73 15.28
CA LEU A 35 3.63 13.02 14.39
C LEU A 35 3.39 11.50 14.40
N LEU A 36 3.22 10.90 15.59
CA LEU A 36 2.92 9.46 15.70
C LEU A 36 1.59 9.08 15.06
N VAL A 37 0.55 9.91 15.22
CA VAL A 37 -0.75 9.69 14.57
C VAL A 37 -0.60 9.76 13.05
N LEU A 38 0.16 10.73 12.54
CA LEU A 38 0.41 10.84 11.09
C LEU A 38 1.16 9.63 10.53
N ILE A 39 2.15 9.10 11.25
CA ILE A 39 2.89 7.90 10.85
C ILE A 39 1.96 6.69 10.83
N GLY A 40 1.08 6.53 11.82
CA GLY A 40 0.11 5.42 11.88
C GLY A 40 -0.95 5.43 10.78
N LEU A 41 -1.16 6.56 10.09
CA LEU A 41 -2.10 6.69 8.98
C LEU A 41 -1.46 6.41 7.61
N VAL A 42 -0.14 6.22 7.53
CA VAL A 42 0.54 5.91 6.26
C VAL A 42 0.24 4.45 5.89
N PRO A 43 -0.31 4.18 4.69
CA PRO A 43 -0.59 2.81 4.26
C PRO A 43 0.71 2.04 4.00
N TYR A 44 0.67 0.73 4.26
CA TYR A 44 1.76 -0.16 3.88
C TYR A 44 1.80 -0.33 2.36
N MET A 45 2.98 -0.14 1.78
CA MET A 45 3.22 -0.29 0.34
C MET A 45 3.89 -1.64 0.05
N GLY A 46 3.39 -2.34 -0.97
CA GLY A 46 3.96 -3.58 -1.49
C GLY A 46 5.07 -3.33 -2.51
N THR A 47 5.68 -4.39 -3.02
CA THR A 47 6.73 -4.26 -4.04
C THR A 47 6.18 -4.17 -5.46
N ILE A 48 7.05 -3.91 -6.44
CA ILE A 48 6.65 -3.96 -7.85
C ILE A 48 6.20 -5.36 -8.29
N ASN A 49 6.66 -6.43 -7.62
CA ASN A 49 6.23 -7.80 -7.90
C ASN A 49 4.74 -7.96 -7.59
N TYR A 50 4.29 -7.39 -6.46
CA TYR A 50 2.86 -7.29 -6.15
C TYR A 50 2.11 -6.50 -7.23
N GLY A 51 2.66 -5.36 -7.67
CA GLY A 51 2.06 -4.58 -8.76
C GLY A 51 1.88 -5.38 -10.07
N ILE A 52 2.90 -6.14 -10.48
CA ILE A 52 2.83 -7.00 -11.67
C ILE A 52 1.74 -8.06 -11.49
N CYS A 53 1.69 -8.74 -10.35
CA CYS A 53 0.68 -9.78 -10.07
C CYS A 53 -0.74 -9.18 -9.98
N LYS A 54 -0.90 -8.00 -9.38
CA LYS A 54 -2.16 -7.26 -9.29
C LYS A 54 -2.70 -6.92 -10.68
N VAL A 55 -1.87 -6.36 -11.56
CA VAL A 55 -2.28 -6.04 -12.94
C VAL A 55 -2.60 -7.30 -13.73
N PHE A 56 -1.88 -8.40 -13.49
CA PHE A 56 -2.22 -9.69 -14.09
C PHE A 56 -3.65 -10.11 -13.72
N VAL A 57 -3.99 -10.09 -12.42
CA VAL A 57 -5.35 -10.40 -11.91
C VAL A 57 -6.41 -9.50 -12.54
N GLU A 58 -6.18 -8.19 -12.57
CA GLU A 58 -7.15 -7.24 -13.11
C GLU A 58 -7.43 -7.48 -14.59
N ARG A 59 -6.41 -7.85 -15.37
CA ARG A 59 -6.54 -8.10 -16.80
C ARG A 59 -7.24 -9.42 -17.13
N MET A 60 -7.09 -10.45 -16.29
CA MET A 60 -7.66 -11.77 -16.55
C MET A 60 -9.15 -11.89 -16.21
N GLN A 61 -9.68 -11.01 -15.36
CA GLN A 61 -11.06 -11.09 -14.90
C GLN A 61 -12.01 -10.48 -15.94
N PRO A 62 -12.99 -11.23 -16.46
CA PRO A 62 -14.00 -10.67 -17.35
C PRO A 62 -15.03 -9.87 -16.53
N TYR A 63 -15.15 -8.59 -16.83
CA TYR A 63 -16.17 -7.68 -16.29
C TYR A 63 -16.36 -7.72 -14.76
N PRO A 64 -15.29 -7.61 -13.95
CA PRO A 64 -15.46 -7.48 -12.51
C PRO A 64 -16.09 -6.12 -12.19
N GLN A 65 -17.12 -6.08 -11.36
CA GLN A 65 -17.57 -4.81 -10.76
C GLN A 65 -16.56 -4.32 -9.73
N SER A 66 -16.04 -5.24 -8.91
CA SER A 66 -14.98 -4.93 -7.96
C SER A 66 -14.07 -6.14 -7.70
N ILE A 67 -12.80 -5.85 -7.43
CA ILE A 67 -11.80 -6.79 -6.93
C ILE A 67 -11.26 -6.20 -5.63
N LYS A 68 -11.41 -6.93 -4.53
CA LYS A 68 -10.93 -6.55 -3.20
C LYS A 68 -9.89 -7.55 -2.73
N TYR A 69 -8.64 -7.13 -2.68
CA TYR A 69 -7.56 -7.93 -2.12
C TYR A 69 -7.73 -8.04 -0.60
N THR A 70 -7.63 -9.26 -0.07
CA THR A 70 -7.82 -9.52 1.37
C THR A 70 -6.50 -9.84 2.06
N LYS A 71 -5.56 -10.46 1.35
CA LYS A 71 -4.25 -10.81 1.89
C LYS A 71 -3.22 -10.90 0.76
N VAL A 72 -2.02 -10.42 1.04
CA VAL A 72 -0.86 -10.49 0.12
C VAL A 72 0.33 -11.02 0.91
N GLU A 73 1.01 -12.00 0.34
CA GLU A 73 2.25 -12.54 0.87
C GLU A 73 3.31 -12.52 -0.23
N GLU A 74 4.46 -11.93 0.06
CA GLU A 74 5.60 -11.89 -0.84
C GLU A 74 6.75 -12.70 -0.23
N GLN A 75 7.28 -13.66 -0.98
CA GLN A 75 8.35 -14.57 -0.54
C GLN A 75 9.34 -14.82 -1.67
N GLY A 76 10.51 -15.36 -1.33
CA GLY A 76 11.52 -15.78 -2.30
C GLY A 76 12.69 -14.81 -2.45
N THR A 77 13.61 -15.19 -3.33
CA THR A 77 14.89 -14.51 -3.56
C THR A 77 15.16 -14.38 -5.05
N GLU A 78 16.14 -13.55 -5.43
CA GLU A 78 16.53 -13.40 -6.84
C GLU A 78 16.94 -14.74 -7.50
N GLU A 79 17.52 -15.67 -6.73
CA GLU A 79 17.91 -17.00 -7.20
C GLU A 79 16.72 -17.97 -7.38
N THR A 80 15.74 -17.91 -6.47
CA THR A 80 14.60 -18.85 -6.46
C THR A 80 13.38 -18.34 -7.24
N GLY A 81 13.35 -17.03 -7.51
CA GLY A 81 12.19 -16.30 -7.99
C GLY A 81 11.37 -15.73 -6.83
N PHE A 82 10.71 -14.60 -7.09
CA PHE A 82 9.77 -13.97 -6.17
C PHE A 82 8.39 -14.58 -6.35
N PHE A 83 7.82 -15.08 -5.26
CA PHE A 83 6.48 -15.63 -5.21
C PHE A 83 5.56 -14.61 -4.54
N VAL A 84 4.54 -14.19 -5.26
CA VAL A 84 3.51 -13.28 -4.76
C VAL A 84 2.20 -14.07 -4.67
N THR A 85 1.77 -14.36 -3.46
CA THR A 85 0.49 -15.00 -3.18
C THR A 85 -0.53 -13.94 -2.81
N MET A 86 -1.64 -13.88 -3.54
CA MET A 86 -2.72 -12.93 -3.29
C MET A 86 -4.04 -13.66 -3.13
N TYR A 87 -4.79 -13.26 -2.11
CA TYR A 87 -6.17 -13.66 -1.91
C TYR A 87 -7.07 -12.47 -2.19
N TYR A 88 -8.14 -12.68 -2.93
CA TYR A 88 -9.03 -11.60 -3.32
C TYR A 88 -10.47 -12.07 -3.46
N LYS A 89 -11.38 -11.17 -3.10
CA LYS A 89 -12.81 -11.29 -3.40
C LYS A 89 -13.10 -10.58 -4.70
N ARG A 90 -13.87 -11.22 -5.57
CA ARG A 90 -14.37 -10.64 -6.81
C ARG A 90 -15.89 -10.61 -6.75
N THR A 91 -16.45 -9.46 -7.08
CA THR A 91 -17.88 -9.28 -7.33
C THR A 91 -18.08 -9.16 -8.83
N ASP A 92 -18.88 -10.03 -9.43
CA ASP A 92 -19.20 -9.96 -10.85
C ASP A 92 -20.37 -9.01 -11.15
N ALA A 93 -20.77 -8.93 -12.42
CA ALA A 93 -21.85 -8.06 -12.87
C ALA A 93 -23.23 -8.44 -12.31
N PHE A 94 -23.41 -9.66 -11.81
CA PHE A 94 -24.65 -10.15 -11.21
C PHE A 94 -24.67 -9.97 -9.69
N GLY A 95 -23.56 -9.51 -9.10
CA GLY A 95 -23.41 -9.33 -7.66
C GLY A 95 -22.90 -10.58 -6.93
N ASP A 96 -22.55 -11.63 -7.66
CA ASP A 96 -22.03 -12.86 -7.04
C ASP A 96 -20.60 -12.64 -6.55
N GLU A 97 -20.38 -12.89 -5.26
CA GLU A 97 -19.07 -12.80 -4.65
C GLU A 97 -18.34 -14.15 -4.66
N SER A 98 -17.10 -14.13 -5.16
CA SER A 98 -16.22 -15.30 -5.18
C SER A 98 -14.87 -14.99 -4.55
N MET A 99 -14.44 -15.83 -3.62
CA MET A 99 -13.08 -15.79 -3.06
C MET A 99 -12.16 -16.59 -3.98
N ASN A 100 -11.07 -15.97 -4.41
CA ASN A 100 -10.07 -16.58 -5.26
C ASN A 100 -8.67 -16.37 -4.67
N SER A 101 -7.73 -17.20 -5.09
CA SER A 101 -6.32 -17.03 -4.83
C SER A 101 -5.51 -17.08 -6.12
N ILE A 102 -4.36 -16.44 -6.11
CA ILE A 102 -3.38 -16.49 -7.20
C ILE A 102 -1.99 -16.52 -6.60
N VAL A 103 -1.11 -17.28 -7.22
CA VAL A 103 0.33 -17.30 -6.94
C VAL A 103 1.06 -16.92 -8.22
N CYS A 104 1.68 -15.75 -8.22
CA CYS A 104 2.55 -15.31 -9.31
C CYS A 104 3.99 -15.64 -8.97
N LYS A 105 4.69 -16.29 -9.88
CA LYS A 105 6.14 -16.50 -9.81
C LYS A 105 6.83 -15.57 -10.77
N ILE A 106 7.58 -14.61 -10.24
CA ILE A 106 8.30 -13.59 -10.99
C ILE A 106 9.79 -13.87 -10.87
N LYS A 107 10.49 -13.80 -12.00
CA LYS A 107 11.94 -13.98 -12.06
C LYS A 107 12.59 -12.80 -12.74
N LYS A 108 13.91 -12.72 -12.61
CA LYS A 108 14.74 -11.75 -13.28
C LYS A 108 15.59 -12.46 -14.35
N SER A 109 15.64 -11.90 -15.56
CA SER A 109 16.51 -12.39 -16.61
C SER A 109 17.98 -12.05 -16.32
N GLU A 110 18.90 -12.62 -17.08
CA GLU A 110 20.33 -12.27 -17.02
C GLU A 110 20.59 -10.79 -17.32
N GLU A 111 19.75 -10.17 -18.18
CA GLU A 111 19.77 -8.72 -18.47
C GLU A 111 19.17 -7.86 -17.34
N GLY A 112 18.69 -8.50 -16.27
CA GLY A 112 18.08 -7.84 -15.13
C GLY A 112 16.61 -7.49 -15.27
N LYS A 113 15.92 -7.94 -16.34
CA LYS A 113 14.50 -7.64 -16.59
C LYS A 113 13.59 -8.59 -15.82
N LEU A 114 12.58 -8.05 -15.16
CA LEU A 114 11.57 -8.86 -14.49
C LEU A 114 10.62 -9.48 -15.52
N TYR A 115 10.25 -10.74 -15.29
CA TYR A 115 9.25 -11.42 -16.10
C TYR A 115 8.43 -12.38 -15.24
N LEU A 116 7.17 -12.57 -15.61
CA LEU A 116 6.29 -13.57 -15.01
C LEU A 116 6.65 -14.94 -15.60
N ASP A 117 7.13 -15.84 -14.74
CA ASP A 117 7.58 -17.21 -15.06
C ASP A 117 6.39 -18.18 -15.06
N ALA A 118 5.53 -18.07 -14.04
CA ALA A 118 4.36 -18.93 -13.87
C ALA A 118 3.27 -18.23 -13.07
N VAL A 119 2.04 -18.70 -13.27
CA VAL A 119 0.86 -18.32 -12.48
C VAL A 119 0.11 -19.58 -12.11
N ASP A 120 -0.35 -19.66 -10.86
CA ASP A 120 -1.26 -20.69 -10.37
C ASP A 120 -2.47 -20.00 -9.74
N MET A 121 -3.66 -20.21 -10.30
CA MET A 121 -4.90 -19.65 -9.82
C MET A 121 -5.75 -20.69 -9.13
N ASN A 122 -6.21 -20.38 -7.91
CA ASN A 122 -7.05 -21.27 -7.10
C ASN A 122 -6.43 -22.67 -6.86
N GLY A 123 -5.10 -22.79 -7.00
CA GLY A 123 -4.36 -24.03 -6.86
C GLY A 123 -4.49 -24.98 -8.05
N LYS A 124 -3.67 -26.03 -8.03
CA LYS A 124 -3.48 -27.01 -9.11
C LYS A 124 -4.71 -27.84 -9.53
N ASN A 125 -5.85 -27.67 -8.87
CA ASN A 125 -7.05 -28.48 -9.12
C ASN A 125 -7.80 -28.07 -10.39
N ARG A 126 -7.51 -26.88 -10.94
CA ARG A 126 -8.10 -26.37 -12.17
C ARG A 126 -7.00 -25.72 -13.00
N LYS A 127 -7.04 -25.90 -14.32
CA LYS A 127 -6.17 -25.18 -15.25
C LYS A 127 -6.95 -24.06 -15.88
N TYR A 128 -6.47 -22.84 -15.72
CA TYR A 128 -7.08 -21.67 -16.34
C TYR A 128 -6.33 -21.34 -17.65
N PRO A 129 -7.02 -20.98 -18.75
CA PRO A 129 -6.36 -20.59 -20.00
C PRO A 129 -5.30 -19.48 -19.82
N GLN A 130 -5.49 -18.62 -18.82
CA GLN A 130 -4.61 -17.51 -18.48
C GLN A 130 -3.28 -17.97 -17.87
N GLU A 131 -3.20 -19.19 -17.33
CA GLU A 131 -1.97 -19.79 -16.83
C GLU A 131 -1.09 -20.37 -17.95
N SER A 132 -1.59 -20.38 -19.19
CA SER A 132 -0.83 -20.91 -20.32
C SER A 132 0.43 -20.08 -20.59
N PRO A 133 1.54 -20.72 -21.00
CA PRO A 133 2.77 -20.02 -21.35
C PRO A 133 2.56 -18.93 -22.41
N ASP A 134 1.66 -19.14 -23.38
CA ASP A 134 1.36 -18.16 -24.43
C ASP A 134 0.63 -16.92 -23.90
N TYR A 135 -0.23 -17.08 -22.89
CA TYR A 135 -0.87 -15.93 -22.24
C TYR A 135 0.15 -15.15 -21.42
N ILE A 136 0.96 -15.85 -20.61
CA ILE A 136 2.02 -15.26 -19.80
C ILE A 136 3.04 -14.52 -20.68
N LYS A 137 3.44 -15.11 -21.81
CA LYS A 137 4.36 -14.47 -22.77
C LYS A 137 3.80 -13.16 -23.32
N ARG A 138 2.50 -13.12 -23.66
CA ARG A 138 1.83 -11.88 -24.12
C ARG A 138 1.73 -10.84 -23.02
N PHE A 139 1.51 -11.28 -21.78
CA PHE A 139 1.51 -10.38 -20.63
C PHE A 139 2.89 -9.77 -20.36
N ASN A 140 3.96 -10.56 -20.47
CA ASN A 140 5.34 -10.13 -20.22
C ASN A 140 5.77 -8.95 -21.12
N VAL A 141 5.19 -8.80 -22.32
CA VAL A 141 5.43 -7.63 -23.20
C VAL A 141 5.07 -6.30 -22.52
N GLY A 142 4.10 -6.31 -21.60
CA GLY A 142 3.63 -5.12 -20.90
C GLY A 142 4.35 -4.83 -19.58
N ILE A 143 5.23 -5.72 -19.09
CA ILE A 143 5.82 -5.57 -17.74
C ILE A 143 6.66 -4.30 -17.63
N ASP A 144 7.43 -3.95 -18.65
CA ASP A 144 8.24 -2.72 -18.62
C ASP A 144 7.37 -1.47 -18.47
N ALA A 145 6.18 -1.45 -19.08
CA ALA A 145 5.24 -0.35 -18.93
C ALA A 145 4.65 -0.27 -17.51
N ILE A 146 4.40 -1.42 -16.87
CA ILE A 146 3.97 -1.51 -15.46
C ILE A 146 5.08 -1.00 -14.54
N ILE A 147 6.34 -1.32 -14.81
CA ILE A 147 7.47 -0.86 -13.99
C ILE A 147 7.64 0.66 -14.11
N GLN A 148 7.49 1.21 -15.32
CA GLN A 148 7.59 2.65 -15.56
C GLN A 148 6.39 3.43 -15.00
N ASN A 149 5.21 2.82 -14.97
CA ASN A 149 3.98 3.41 -14.48
C ASN A 149 3.35 2.45 -13.46
N PRO A 150 3.89 2.40 -12.24
CA PRO A 150 3.46 1.42 -11.25
C PRO A 150 1.98 1.60 -10.91
N PRO A 151 1.23 0.49 -10.77
CA PRO A 151 -0.13 0.54 -10.27
C PRO A 151 -0.11 0.94 -8.80
N ASP A 152 -1.29 1.13 -8.22
CA ASP A 152 -1.40 1.32 -6.79
C ASP A 152 -0.82 0.12 -6.03
N LEU A 153 0.25 0.36 -5.27
CA LEU A 153 0.97 -0.65 -4.48
C LEU A 153 0.49 -0.71 -3.03
N VAL A 154 -0.56 0.03 -2.65
CA VAL A 154 -1.12 -0.08 -1.30
C VAL A 154 -1.57 -1.52 -1.05
N LEU A 155 -1.05 -2.09 0.03
CA LEU A 155 -1.43 -3.43 0.50
C LEU A 155 -2.78 -3.37 1.21
N PRO A 156 -3.60 -4.43 1.12
CA PRO A 156 -4.84 -4.47 1.84
C PRO A 156 -4.58 -4.47 3.34
N TYR A 157 -5.35 -3.66 4.06
CA TYR A 157 -5.35 -3.70 5.52
C TYR A 157 -5.94 -5.02 5.98
N VAL A 158 -5.11 -5.85 6.60
CA VAL A 158 -5.56 -7.06 7.28
C VAL A 158 -5.64 -6.70 8.77
N PRO A 159 -6.84 -6.54 9.36
CA PRO A 159 -6.92 -6.43 10.81
C PRO A 159 -6.28 -7.68 11.39
N SER A 160 -5.23 -7.51 12.20
CA SER A 160 -4.65 -8.60 12.97
C SER A 160 -5.77 -9.24 13.77
N GLU A 161 -6.07 -10.52 13.51
CA GLU A 161 -7.08 -11.29 14.23
C GLU A 161 -6.82 -11.14 15.74
N GLU A 162 -7.59 -10.29 16.41
CA GLU A 162 -7.54 -10.24 17.87
C GLU A 162 -8.08 -11.58 18.36
N ILE A 163 -7.25 -12.34 19.06
CA ILE A 163 -7.57 -13.63 19.73
C ILE A 163 -8.85 -13.53 20.61
N LYS A 164 -9.34 -12.32 20.90
CA LYS A 164 -10.57 -12.07 21.64
C LYS A 164 -11.82 -12.65 20.96
N ASP A 165 -11.85 -12.75 19.64
CA ASP A 165 -13.03 -13.25 18.92
C ASP A 165 -13.19 -14.79 18.96
N TYR A 166 -12.17 -15.52 19.43
CA TYR A 166 -12.22 -16.98 19.61
C TYR A 166 -12.61 -17.42 21.02
N LYS A 167 -12.82 -16.48 21.96
CA LYS A 167 -13.07 -16.83 23.36
C LYS A 167 -14.50 -17.29 23.65
N ASP A 168 -15.42 -17.10 22.70
CA ASP A 168 -16.85 -17.35 22.85
C ASP A 168 -17.41 -18.38 21.85
N ILE A 169 -16.57 -19.26 21.29
CA ILE A 169 -17.08 -20.44 20.59
C ILE A 169 -17.41 -21.51 21.66
N PRO A 170 -18.69 -21.90 21.82
CA PRO A 170 -19.12 -22.86 22.84
C PRO A 170 -18.58 -24.28 22.62
#